data_AF-F2R7R6-F1
#
_entry.id   AF-F2R7R6-F1
#
_cell.length_a   1.000
_cell.length_b   1.000
_cell.length_c   1.000
_cell.angle_alpha   90.00
_cell.angle_beta   90.00
_cell.angle_gamma   90.00
#
_symmetry.space_group_name_H-M   'P 1'
#
loop_
_entity.id
_entity.type
_entity.pdbx_description
1 polymer ?
#
loop_
_entity_poly.entity_id
_entity_poly.type
_entity_poly.pdbx_seq_one_letter_code
_entity_poly.pdbx_strand_id
1 'polypeptide(L)'
;MQKAVDAHGDIVTRDVPGTGLSVEVRSGEAEALLVHVVRRFHYEVDALDRDEPGALVGWVPPASVRDSRRPESNQASGTAVVIRPGSYPAGARGAFTAGQLLVLRDILADTEGVVRWGGDDRRPYEGLFYLDVEPGDARLARVAATVRAWAETPSAGAGVVPDVTAPARRRKAARFA
;
A
#
# COMPACT_ATOMS: atom_id res chain seq x y z
N MET A 1 -22.02 -11.93 23.42
CA MET A 1 -22.04 -10.58 24.02
C MET A 1 -20.79 -9.86 23.54
N GLN A 2 -20.94 -9.03 22.51
CA GLN A 2 -19.85 -8.24 21.93
C GLN A 2 -19.82 -6.91 22.69
N LYS A 3 -18.79 -6.71 23.52
CA LYS A 3 -18.56 -5.47 24.27
C LYS A 3 -17.51 -4.67 23.51
N ALA A 4 -17.88 -3.43 23.17
CA ALA A 4 -17.06 -2.36 22.61
C ALA A 4 -16.29 -2.70 21.32
N VAL A 5 -16.75 -2.14 20.21
CA VAL A 5 -15.93 -1.98 19.00
C VAL A 5 -14.98 -0.83 19.30
N ASP A 6 -13.77 -1.17 19.72
CA ASP A 6 -12.70 -0.20 19.86
C ASP A 6 -12.46 0.42 18.49
N ALA A 7 -12.36 1.74 18.41
CA ALA A 7 -12.10 2.49 17.17
C ALA A 7 -10.69 2.22 16.59
N HIS A 8 -10.05 1.10 16.94
CA HIS A 8 -8.64 0.76 16.73
C HIS A 8 -8.48 -0.64 16.12
N GLY A 9 -9.43 -1.09 15.27
CA GLY A 9 -9.47 -2.33 14.47
C GLY A 9 -8.35 -3.37 14.61
N ASP A 10 -8.73 -4.63 14.78
CA ASP A 10 -7.82 -5.78 14.92
C ASP A 10 -6.87 -5.96 13.73
N ILE A 11 -5.70 -6.58 13.98
CA ILE A 11 -4.81 -7.07 12.93
C ILE A 11 -5.40 -8.35 12.33
N VAL A 12 -5.52 -8.39 11.00
CA VAL A 12 -6.09 -9.51 10.25
C VAL A 12 -5.17 -9.94 9.13
N THR A 13 -5.13 -11.23 8.84
CA THR A 13 -4.52 -11.76 7.62
C THR A 13 -5.48 -11.59 6.46
N ARG A 14 -5.04 -10.93 5.39
CA ARG A 14 -5.85 -10.68 4.20
C ARG A 14 -5.15 -11.20 2.95
N ASP A 15 -5.86 -12.00 2.16
CA ASP A 15 -5.38 -12.44 0.85
C ASP A 15 -5.30 -11.24 -0.09
N VAL A 16 -4.22 -11.17 -0.89
CA VAL A 16 -4.07 -10.18 -1.95
C VAL A 16 -4.54 -10.81 -3.27
N PRO A 17 -5.72 -10.42 -3.79
CA PRO A 17 -6.34 -11.13 -4.90
C PRO A 17 -5.44 -11.20 -6.14
N GLY A 18 -5.26 -12.43 -6.63
CA GLY A 18 -4.51 -12.69 -7.86
C GLY A 18 -3.01 -12.96 -7.67
N THR A 19 -2.47 -12.74 -6.47
CA THR A 19 -1.04 -12.93 -6.18
C THR A 19 -0.72 -14.30 -5.57
N GLY A 20 -1.71 -14.94 -4.93
CA GLY A 20 -1.49 -16.13 -4.10
C GLY A 20 -0.79 -15.84 -2.77
N LEU A 21 -0.53 -14.57 -2.45
CA LEU A 21 0.04 -14.09 -1.19
C LEU A 21 -1.05 -13.56 -0.26
N SER A 22 -0.75 -13.54 1.04
CA SER A 22 -1.53 -12.88 2.07
C SER A 22 -0.65 -11.94 2.89
N VAL A 23 -1.27 -10.97 3.56
CA VAL A 23 -0.57 -9.97 4.37
C VAL A 23 -1.34 -9.68 5.65
N GLU A 24 -0.62 -9.58 6.76
CA GLU A 24 -1.19 -9.14 8.04
C GLU A 24 -1.28 -7.61 8.06
N VAL A 25 -2.48 -7.06 8.19
CA VAL A 25 -2.73 -5.61 8.19
C VAL A 25 -3.84 -5.27 9.17
N ARG A 26 -3.92 -4.00 9.54
CA ARG A 26 -5.05 -3.48 10.32
C ARG A 26 -6.34 -3.60 9.50
N SER A 27 -7.35 -4.24 10.07
CA SER A 27 -8.68 -4.36 9.48
C SER A 27 -9.30 -2.99 9.17
N GLY A 28 -10.25 -2.96 8.24
CA GLY A 28 -10.96 -1.74 7.87
C GLY A 28 -10.26 -0.99 6.73
N GLU A 29 -10.08 0.32 6.88
CA GLU A 29 -9.61 1.21 5.81
C GLU A 29 -8.17 0.92 5.40
N ALA A 30 -7.30 0.63 6.37
CA ALA A 30 -5.90 0.29 6.11
C ALA A 30 -5.78 -0.95 5.23
N GLU A 31 -6.51 -2.02 5.60
CA GLU A 31 -6.62 -3.24 4.80
C GLU A 31 -7.01 -2.93 3.35
N ALA A 32 -8.10 -2.18 3.14
CA ALA A 32 -8.60 -1.90 1.79
C ALA A 32 -7.58 -1.17 0.91
N LEU A 33 -6.89 -0.17 1.47
CA LEU A 33 -5.92 0.63 0.72
C LEU A 33 -4.62 -0.12 0.48
N LEU A 34 -4.07 -0.79 1.50
CA LEU A 34 -2.78 -1.49 1.38
C LEU A 34 -2.92 -2.71 0.46
N VAL A 35 -4.02 -3.45 0.53
CA VAL A 35 -4.29 -4.57 -0.40
C VAL A 35 -4.43 -4.09 -1.84
N HIS A 36 -5.11 -2.95 -2.07
CA HIS A 36 -5.21 -2.34 -3.40
C HIS A 36 -3.84 -1.96 -3.97
N VAL A 37 -3.00 -1.33 -3.15
CA VAL A 37 -1.62 -0.94 -3.53
C VAL A 37 -0.79 -2.15 -3.90
N VAL A 38 -0.76 -3.19 -3.06
CA VAL A 38 0.01 -4.42 -3.33
C VAL A 38 -0.50 -5.11 -4.58
N ARG A 39 -1.83 -5.20 -4.76
CA ARG A 39 -2.43 -5.82 -5.94
C ARG A 39 -2.05 -5.10 -7.23
N ARG A 40 -2.13 -3.76 -7.26
CA ARG A 40 -1.71 -2.99 -8.45
C ARG A 40 -0.21 -3.07 -8.69
N PHE A 41 0.60 -3.06 -7.64
CA PHE A 41 2.04 -3.26 -7.75
C PHE A 41 2.35 -4.59 -8.46
N HIS A 42 1.73 -5.69 -8.00
CA HIS A 42 1.91 -7.01 -8.59
C HIS A 42 1.56 -7.05 -10.09
N TYR A 43 0.43 -6.45 -10.49
CA TYR A 43 -0.02 -6.54 -11.88
C TYR A 43 0.67 -5.57 -12.84
N GLU A 44 1.19 -4.45 -12.35
CA GLU A 44 1.53 -3.31 -13.22
C GLU A 44 2.93 -2.75 -13.01
N VAL A 45 3.60 -3.11 -11.91
CA VAL A 45 4.96 -2.63 -11.60
C VAL A 45 5.96 -3.77 -11.68
N ASP A 46 5.79 -4.75 -10.81
CA ASP A 46 6.69 -5.88 -10.67
C ASP A 46 5.95 -7.04 -9.99
N ALA A 47 5.87 -8.17 -10.70
CA ALA A 47 5.07 -9.31 -10.28
C ALA A 47 5.67 -9.97 -9.03
N LEU A 48 4.85 -10.07 -7.99
CA LEU A 48 5.18 -10.83 -6.79
C LEU A 48 5.10 -12.33 -7.06
N ASP A 49 6.17 -13.03 -6.70
CA ASP A 49 6.22 -14.48 -6.69
C ASP A 49 5.80 -15.01 -5.32
N ARG A 50 4.83 -15.93 -5.30
CA ARG A 50 4.39 -16.59 -4.06
C ARG A 50 5.46 -17.50 -3.47
N ASP A 51 6.38 -17.98 -4.31
CA ASP A 51 7.44 -18.89 -3.93
C ASP A 51 8.68 -18.10 -3.43
N GLU A 52 8.71 -16.76 -3.58
CA GLU A 52 9.74 -15.88 -2.99
C GLU A 52 9.51 -15.70 -1.48
N PRO A 53 10.43 -16.18 -0.61
CA PRO A 53 10.27 -16.04 0.83
C PRO A 53 10.28 -14.57 1.26
N GLY A 54 9.21 -14.15 1.93
CA GLY A 54 9.10 -12.76 2.39
C GLY A 54 8.84 -11.76 1.27
N ALA A 55 8.27 -12.18 0.13
CA ALA A 55 7.87 -11.29 -0.97
C ALA A 55 6.93 -10.15 -0.53
N LEU A 56 6.23 -10.33 0.59
CA LEU A 56 5.35 -9.33 1.17
C LEU A 56 5.37 -9.44 2.70
N VAL A 57 5.61 -8.31 3.36
CA VAL A 57 5.64 -8.21 4.82
C VAL A 57 4.66 -7.15 5.28
N GLY A 58 3.75 -7.52 6.18
CA GLY A 58 2.75 -6.63 6.75
C GLY A 58 3.10 -6.22 8.18
N TRP A 59 2.20 -6.53 9.10
CA TRP A 59 2.34 -6.29 10.52
C TRP A 59 3.59 -6.96 11.10
N VAL A 60 4.22 -6.28 12.06
CA VAL A 60 5.31 -6.84 12.87
C VAL A 60 5.04 -6.53 14.34
N PRO A 61 5.49 -7.36 15.29
CA PRO A 61 5.31 -7.07 16.71
C PRO A 61 5.91 -5.70 17.08
N PRO A 62 5.23 -4.85 17.88
CA PRO A 62 5.79 -3.56 18.31
C PRO A 62 7.19 -3.66 18.93
N ALA A 63 7.48 -4.75 19.64
CA ALA A 63 8.80 -5.02 20.23
C ALA A 63 9.94 -5.20 19.18
N SER A 64 9.60 -5.47 17.92
CA SER A 64 10.57 -5.59 16.82
C SER A 64 10.92 -4.25 16.16
N VAL A 65 10.16 -3.18 16.46
CA VAL A 65 10.41 -1.84 15.94
C VAL A 65 11.63 -1.24 16.65
N ARG A 66 12.68 -0.97 15.87
CA ARG A 66 13.94 -0.42 16.40
C ARG A 66 13.95 1.12 16.51
N ASP A 67 13.22 1.80 15.63
CA ASP A 67 13.15 3.27 15.58
C ASP A 67 11.73 3.70 15.21
N SER A 68 10.94 4.12 16.19
CA SER A 68 9.54 4.53 16.03
C SER A 68 9.35 5.83 15.25
N ARG A 69 10.45 6.52 14.88
CA ARG A 69 10.43 7.72 14.05
C ARG A 69 10.54 7.40 12.56
N ARG A 70 10.72 6.13 12.21
CA ARG A 70 10.88 5.69 10.83
C ARG A 70 9.54 5.25 10.27
N PRO A 71 9.23 5.55 8.99
CA PRO A 71 7.96 5.14 8.40
C PRO A 71 7.67 3.64 8.48
N GLU A 72 8.70 2.77 8.43
CA GLU A 72 8.52 1.33 8.63
C GLU A 72 7.96 0.95 10.00
N SER A 73 7.99 1.82 11.01
CA SER A 73 7.36 1.55 12.31
C SER A 73 5.84 1.42 12.22
N ASN A 74 5.20 1.95 11.16
CA ASN A 74 3.76 1.79 10.91
C ASN A 74 3.36 0.31 10.68
N GLN A 75 4.32 -0.59 10.45
CA GLN A 75 4.05 -2.03 10.45
C GLN A 75 3.57 -2.51 11.83
N ALA A 76 4.02 -1.90 12.94
CA ALA A 76 3.58 -2.29 14.28
C ALA A 76 2.10 -2.00 14.56
N SER A 77 1.53 -1.02 13.85
CA SER A 77 0.09 -0.73 13.87
C SER A 77 -0.66 -1.41 12.74
N GLY A 78 -0.01 -2.19 11.87
CA GLY A 78 -0.64 -2.82 10.70
C GLY A 78 -1.03 -1.83 9.61
N THR A 79 -0.43 -0.65 9.60
CA THR A 79 -0.75 0.46 8.67
C THR A 79 0.37 0.72 7.65
N ALA A 80 1.25 -0.27 7.46
CA ALA A 80 2.25 -0.30 6.42
C ALA A 80 2.50 -1.72 5.93
N VAL A 81 2.97 -1.83 4.70
CA VAL A 81 3.46 -3.06 4.07
C VAL A 81 4.81 -2.80 3.43
N VAL A 82 5.65 -3.83 3.37
CA VAL A 82 6.90 -3.83 2.62
C VAL A 82 6.84 -4.94 1.59
N ILE A 83 6.95 -4.55 0.32
CA ILE A 83 7.02 -5.43 -0.83
C ILE A 83 8.48 -5.78 -1.10
N ARG A 84 8.77 -7.08 -1.24
CA ARG A 84 10.08 -7.66 -1.59
C ARG A 84 11.26 -6.96 -0.88
N PRO A 85 11.31 -6.91 0.47
CA PRO A 85 12.38 -6.23 1.22
C PRO A 85 13.80 -6.68 0.87
N GLY A 86 13.98 -7.92 0.38
CA GLY A 86 15.28 -8.39 -0.12
C GLY A 86 15.68 -7.78 -1.46
N SER A 87 14.71 -7.48 -2.33
CA SER A 87 14.92 -6.85 -3.64
C SER A 87 14.94 -5.32 -3.56
N TYR A 88 14.19 -4.74 -2.61
CA TYR A 88 14.05 -3.29 -2.42
C TYR A 88 14.45 -2.85 -0.99
N PRO A 89 15.72 -3.07 -0.57
CA PRO A 89 16.12 -2.85 0.81
C PRO A 89 16.15 -1.37 1.21
N ALA A 90 15.91 -1.10 2.49
CA ALA A 90 15.91 0.26 3.04
C ALA A 90 17.27 0.96 2.87
N GLY A 91 17.26 2.10 2.21
CA GLY A 91 18.41 2.92 1.85
C GLY A 91 18.80 2.82 0.37
N ALA A 92 18.29 1.84 -0.37
CA ALA A 92 18.51 1.70 -1.80
C ALA A 92 17.57 2.60 -2.63
N ARG A 93 18.02 2.99 -3.83
CA ARG A 93 17.23 3.71 -4.85
C ARG A 93 17.48 3.12 -6.22
N GLY A 94 16.56 3.41 -7.15
CA GLY A 94 16.76 3.18 -8.57
C GLY A 94 16.35 1.78 -9.02
N ALA A 95 15.52 1.10 -8.23
CA ALA A 95 15.04 -0.23 -8.58
C ALA A 95 13.92 -0.20 -9.64
N PHE A 96 13.29 0.95 -9.86
CA PHE A 96 12.21 1.11 -10.83
C PHE A 96 12.62 1.94 -12.05
N THR A 97 12.20 1.48 -13.23
CA THR A 97 12.28 2.23 -14.48
C THR A 97 11.36 3.45 -14.47
N ALA A 98 11.57 4.40 -15.40
CA ALA A 98 10.68 5.56 -15.54
C ALA A 98 9.20 5.18 -15.77
N GLY A 99 8.95 4.09 -16.52
CA GLY A 99 7.60 3.58 -16.74
C GLY A 99 6.97 3.02 -15.46
N GLN A 100 7.71 2.20 -14.71
CA GLN A 100 7.27 1.68 -13.41
C GLN A 100 7.01 2.80 -12.40
N LEU A 101 7.86 3.84 -12.38
CA LEU A 101 7.63 5.02 -11.54
C LEU A 101 6.33 5.74 -11.91
N LEU A 102 5.99 5.87 -13.20
CA LEU A 102 4.71 6.46 -13.61
C LEU A 102 3.51 5.66 -13.07
N VAL A 103 3.58 4.33 -13.15
CA VAL A 103 2.55 3.44 -12.59
C VAL A 103 2.47 3.57 -11.06
N LEU A 104 3.61 3.59 -10.37
CA LEU A 104 3.64 3.83 -8.91
C LEU A 104 2.97 5.15 -8.54
N ARG A 105 3.24 6.24 -9.27
CA ARG A 105 2.57 7.52 -9.03
C ARG A 105 1.06 7.45 -9.26
N ASP A 106 0.62 6.70 -10.26
CA ASP A 106 -0.80 6.46 -10.52
C ASP A 106 -1.46 5.65 -9.40
N ILE A 107 -0.77 4.63 -8.85
CA ILE A 107 -1.23 3.87 -7.68
C ILE A 107 -1.42 4.79 -6.47
N LEU A 108 -0.45 5.67 -6.18
CA LEU A 108 -0.58 6.64 -5.09
C LEU A 108 -1.73 7.64 -5.34
N ALA A 109 -1.96 8.00 -6.60
CA ALA A 109 -3.06 8.86 -6.99
C ALA A 109 -4.43 8.20 -6.78
N ASP A 110 -4.56 6.89 -6.96
CA ASP A 110 -5.79 6.14 -6.61
C ASP A 110 -6.10 6.27 -5.11
N THR A 111 -5.07 6.35 -4.27
CA THR A 111 -5.21 6.53 -2.81
C THR A 111 -5.34 8.00 -2.38
N GLU A 112 -5.37 8.95 -3.32
CA GLU A 112 -5.41 10.40 -3.04
C GLU A 112 -4.33 10.88 -2.05
N GLY A 113 -3.16 10.21 -2.04
CA GLY A 113 -2.05 10.50 -1.13
C GLY A 113 -2.28 10.06 0.32
N VAL A 114 -3.33 9.29 0.60
CA VAL A 114 -3.52 8.66 1.93
C VAL A 114 -2.46 7.60 2.20
N VAL A 115 -2.04 6.89 1.15
CA VAL A 115 -0.86 6.02 1.19
C VAL A 115 0.32 6.80 0.63
N ARG A 116 1.46 6.76 1.33
CA ARG A 116 2.74 7.28 0.88
C ARG A 116 3.69 6.13 0.51
N TRP A 117 4.58 6.39 -0.44
CA TRP A 117 5.62 5.47 -0.86
C TRP A 117 6.97 5.86 -0.24
N GLY A 118 7.63 4.89 0.39
CA GLY A 118 8.89 5.10 1.09
C GLY A 118 10.07 5.44 0.16
N GLY A 119 9.95 5.24 -1.15
CA GLY A 119 10.94 5.71 -2.12
C GLY A 119 11.13 7.23 -2.11
N ASP A 120 10.11 7.99 -1.70
CA ASP A 120 10.17 9.46 -1.62
C ASP A 120 10.76 9.97 -0.30
N ASP A 121 11.02 9.08 0.65
CA ASP A 121 11.55 9.48 1.94
C ASP A 121 13.02 9.88 1.84
N ARG A 122 13.45 10.68 2.81
CA ARG A 122 14.86 11.12 2.93
C ARG A 122 15.81 9.92 2.96
N ARG A 123 15.45 8.90 3.75
CA ARG A 123 16.05 7.57 3.64
C ARG A 123 15.08 6.72 2.82
N PRO A 124 15.38 6.47 1.54
CA PRO A 124 14.47 5.76 0.65
C PRO A 124 14.26 4.34 1.12
N TYR A 125 13.04 3.84 0.94
CA TYR A 125 12.72 2.43 1.09
C TYR A 125 11.70 2.08 0.00
N GLU A 126 12.20 1.71 -1.18
CA GLU A 126 11.39 1.59 -2.40
C GLU A 126 10.35 0.44 -2.33
N GLY A 127 10.48 -0.50 -1.40
CA GLY A 127 9.46 -1.52 -1.12
C GLY A 127 8.37 -1.08 -0.14
N LEU A 128 8.53 0.03 0.58
CA LEU A 128 7.65 0.43 1.69
C LEU A 128 6.45 1.26 1.20
N PHE A 129 5.26 0.90 1.67
CA PHE A 129 4.03 1.69 1.52
C PHE A 129 3.33 1.81 2.86
N TYR A 130 2.89 3.01 3.24
CA TYR A 130 2.32 3.26 4.57
C TYR A 130 1.24 4.34 4.55
N LEU A 131 0.31 4.29 5.50
CA LEU A 131 -0.65 5.37 5.71
C LEU A 131 0.04 6.61 6.28
N ASP A 132 -0.19 7.76 5.63
CA ASP A 132 0.40 9.06 5.98
C ASP A 132 -0.68 10.06 6.42
N VAL A 133 -1.65 9.55 7.18
CA VAL A 133 -2.76 10.33 7.73
C VAL A 133 -2.99 9.96 9.18
N GLU A 134 -3.50 10.91 9.96
CA GLU A 134 -3.83 10.67 11.35
C GLU A 134 -5.05 9.73 11.48
N PRO A 135 -5.14 8.97 12.58
CA PRO A 135 -6.35 8.23 12.91
C PRO A 135 -7.59 9.12 12.90
N GLY A 136 -8.63 8.71 12.17
CA GLY A 136 -9.89 9.47 12.06
C GLY A 136 -9.92 10.50 10.93
N ASP A 137 -8.88 10.64 10.11
CA ASP A 137 -8.93 11.49 8.91
C ASP A 137 -10.07 11.03 7.98
N ALA A 138 -11.00 11.93 7.67
CA ALA A 138 -12.15 11.65 6.82
C ALA A 138 -11.78 11.20 5.39
N ARG A 139 -10.56 11.56 4.92
CA ARG A 139 -10.02 11.08 3.64
C ARG A 139 -9.79 9.58 3.65
N LEU A 140 -9.35 9.01 4.77
CA LEU A 140 -9.08 7.58 4.88
C LEU A 140 -10.34 6.76 4.61
N ALA A 141 -11.44 7.08 5.30
CA ALA A 141 -12.73 6.41 5.12
C ALA A 141 -13.30 6.58 3.71
N ARG A 142 -13.26 7.82 3.16
CA ARG A 142 -13.76 8.12 1.82
C ARG A 142 -13.00 7.33 0.74
N VAL A 143 -11.67 7.42 0.75
CA VAL A 143 -10.82 6.78 -0.28
C VAL A 143 -10.92 5.27 -0.18
N ALA A 144 -10.93 4.70 1.04
CA ALA A 144 -11.13 3.28 1.22
C ALA A 144 -12.49 2.81 0.69
N ALA A 145 -13.57 3.57 0.90
CA ALA A 145 -14.88 3.27 0.35
C ALA A 145 -14.87 3.30 -1.20
N THR A 146 -14.20 4.28 -1.80
CA THR A 146 -14.02 4.36 -3.26
C THR A 146 -13.28 3.14 -3.81
N VAL A 147 -12.16 2.75 -3.17
CA VAL A 147 -11.38 1.56 -3.57
C VAL A 147 -12.19 0.27 -3.46
N ARG A 148 -12.98 0.11 -2.38
CA ARG A 148 -13.88 -1.06 -2.23
C ARG A 148 -14.93 -1.11 -3.33
N ALA A 149 -15.58 0.02 -3.63
CA ALA A 149 -16.58 0.08 -4.70
C ALA A 149 -16.00 -0.32 -6.06
N TRP A 150 -14.74 0.03 -6.34
CA TRP A 150 -14.04 -0.41 -7.55
C TRP A 150 -13.76 -1.92 -7.57
N ALA A 151 -13.44 -2.53 -6.43
CA ALA A 151 -13.23 -3.96 -6.32
C ALA A 151 -14.53 -4.76 -6.55
N GLU A 152 -15.68 -4.19 -6.17
CA GLU A 152 -17.01 -4.79 -6.33
C GLU A 152 -17.61 -4.56 -7.73
N THR A 153 -17.07 -3.62 -8.50
CA THR A 153 -17.57 -3.28 -9.84
C THR A 153 -16.66 -3.87 -10.93
N PRO A 154 -17.12 -4.87 -11.70
CA PRO A 154 -16.36 -5.39 -12.83
C PRO A 154 -16.01 -4.25 -13.81
N SER A 155 -14.74 -4.14 -14.22
CA SER A 155 -14.19 -3.09 -15.10
C SER A 155 -13.96 -1.70 -14.48
N ALA A 156 -14.02 -1.54 -13.15
CA ALA A 156 -13.68 -0.27 -12.49
C ALA A 156 -12.50 -0.35 -11.51
N GLY A 157 -12.00 -1.55 -11.19
CA GLY A 157 -10.93 -1.77 -10.20
C GLY A 157 -9.57 -2.16 -10.76
N ALA A 158 -8.69 -2.58 -9.84
CA ALA A 158 -7.36 -3.07 -10.20
C ALA A 158 -7.48 -4.25 -11.20
N GLY A 159 -6.70 -4.20 -12.28
CA GLY A 159 -6.79 -5.15 -13.41
C GLY A 159 -7.39 -4.58 -14.70
N VAL A 160 -8.04 -3.41 -14.67
CA VAL A 160 -8.22 -2.60 -15.88
C VAL A 160 -6.88 -1.93 -16.16
N VAL A 161 -6.26 -2.14 -17.32
CA VAL A 161 -5.03 -1.42 -17.71
C VAL A 161 -5.41 0.05 -17.93
N PRO A 162 -5.18 0.95 -16.96
CA PRO A 162 -5.55 2.34 -17.14
C PRO A 162 -4.51 2.96 -18.06
N ASP A 163 -4.91 3.89 -18.93
CA ASP A 163 -3.91 4.73 -19.60
C ASP A 163 -3.26 5.66 -18.56
N VAL A 164 -2.17 5.20 -17.95
CA VAL A 164 -1.37 5.95 -16.97
C VAL A 164 -0.71 7.18 -17.59
N THR A 165 -0.64 7.26 -18.92
CA THR A 165 -0.09 8.41 -19.65
C THR A 165 -1.13 9.51 -19.87
N ALA A 166 -2.43 9.21 -19.67
CA ALA A 166 -3.52 10.15 -19.89
C ALA A 166 -3.30 11.45 -19.08
N PRO A 167 -3.47 12.64 -19.68
CA PRO A 167 -3.13 13.91 -19.04
C PRO A 167 -3.82 14.14 -17.68
N ALA A 168 -5.06 13.68 -17.53
CA ALA A 168 -5.80 13.81 -16.28
C ALA A 168 -5.19 12.97 -15.14
N ARG A 169 -4.76 11.73 -15.43
CA ARG A 169 -4.10 10.85 -14.45
C ARG A 169 -2.73 11.39 -14.08
N ARG A 170 -1.92 11.81 -15.06
CA ARG A 170 -0.61 12.44 -14.80
C ARG A 170 -0.73 13.69 -13.92
N ARG A 171 -1.73 14.54 -14.16
CA ARG A 171 -1.99 15.71 -13.30
C ARG A 171 -2.41 15.33 -11.88
N LYS A 172 -3.20 14.27 -11.71
CA LYS A 172 -3.58 13.77 -10.38
C LYS A 172 -2.35 13.23 -9.64
N ALA A 173 -1.57 12.40 -10.31
CA ALA A 173 -0.36 11.77 -9.80
C ALA A 173 0.71 12.78 -9.36
N ALA A 174 0.91 13.85 -10.15
CA ALA A 174 1.86 14.92 -9.83
C ALA A 174 1.53 15.70 -8.54
N ARG A 175 0.33 15.55 -7.96
CA ARG A 175 -0.04 16.20 -6.69
C ARG A 175 0.50 15.46 -5.46
N PHE A 176 0.95 14.22 -5.64
CA PHE A 176 1.34 13.31 -4.57
C PHE A 176 2.76 12.74 -4.79
N ALA A 177 3.58 13.49 -5.54
CA ALA A 177 4.98 13.17 -5.87
C ALA A 177 5.92 14.21 -5.25
#